data_AF-A0A8J4E7Z9-F1
#
_entry.id   AF-A0A8J4E7Z9-F1
#
_cell.length_a   1.000
_cell.length_b   1.000
_cell.length_c   1.000
_cell.angle_alpha   90.00
_cell.angle_beta   90.00
_cell.angle_gamma   90.00
#
_symmetry.space_group_name_H-M   'P 1'
#
loop_
_entity.id
_entity.type
_entity.pdbx_description
1 polymer ?
#
loop_
_entity_poly.entity_id
_entity_poly.type
_entity_poly.pdbx_seq_one_letter_code
_entity_poly.pdbx_strand_id
1 'polypeptide(L)'
;MTDGGRRALRDVVLRRLAELGAAGPLSREQVALVAEGAGVSERTVWRWAALAAGRAEPAVRPRLTLDAALRERLAFWRGNVTAVHRELVDAAAAGGPPAPGVTSLRRAVR
;
A
#
# COMPACT_ATOMS: atom_id res chain seq x y z
N MET A 1 -19.51 5.70 -2.00
CA MET A 1 -18.34 6.33 -2.66
C MET A 1 -17.37 5.22 -3.07
N THR A 2 -17.15 5.03 -4.37
CA THR A 2 -16.28 3.97 -4.91
C THR A 2 -14.81 4.25 -4.63
N ASP A 3 -13.97 3.22 -4.65
CA ASP A 3 -12.52 3.33 -4.46
C ASP A 3 -11.86 4.30 -5.46
N GLY A 4 -12.40 4.40 -6.68
CA GLY A 4 -11.98 5.37 -7.70
C GLY A 4 -12.26 6.82 -7.30
N GLY A 5 -13.44 7.11 -6.72
CA GLY A 5 -13.78 8.46 -6.26
C GLY A 5 -12.88 8.95 -5.13
N ARG A 6 -12.45 8.03 -4.25
CA ARG A 6 -11.51 8.35 -3.16
C ARG A 6 -10.10 8.67 -3.67
N ARG A 7 -9.64 7.98 -4.73
CA ARG A 7 -8.35 8.26 -5.38
C ARG A 7 -8.36 9.63 -6.05
N ALA A 8 -9.39 9.92 -6.84
CA ALA A 8 -9.53 11.21 -7.50
C ALA A 8 -9.56 12.38 -6.51
N LEU A 9 -10.33 12.26 -5.41
CA LEU A 9 -10.35 13.28 -4.35
C LEU A 9 -8.95 13.47 -3.74
N ARG A 10 -8.25 12.38 -3.45
CA ARG A 10 -6.89 12.43 -2.90
C ARG A 10 -5.91 13.13 -3.85
N ASP A 11 -5.98 12.86 -5.14
CA ASP A 11 -5.07 13.47 -6.13
C ASP A 11 -5.32 14.98 -6.26
N VAL A 12 -6.58 15.41 -6.22
CA VAL A 12 -6.95 16.84 -6.18
C VAL A 12 -6.40 17.50 -4.90
N VAL A 13 -6.56 16.86 -3.74
CA VAL A 13 -6.06 17.37 -2.47
C VAL A 13 -4.53 17.44 -2.47
N LEU A 14 -3.85 16.41 -2.99
CA LEU A 14 -2.38 16.39 -3.09
C LEU A 14 -1.85 17.52 -3.97
N ARG A 15 -2.47 17.75 -5.13
CA ARG A 15 -2.13 18.89 -6.01
C ARG A 15 -2.31 20.22 -5.28
N ARG A 16 -3.44 20.39 -4.58
CA ARG A 16 -3.71 21.63 -3.84
C ARG A 16 -2.72 21.88 -2.70
N LEU A 17 -2.34 20.84 -1.97
CA LEU A 17 -1.32 20.93 -0.93
C LEU A 17 0.06 21.25 -1.51
N ALA A 18 0.39 20.74 -2.70
CA ALA A 18 1.63 21.09 -3.40
C ALA A 18 1.66 22.57 -3.80
N GLU A 19 0.57 23.10 -4.37
CA GLU A 19 0.43 24.52 -4.72
C GLU A 19 0.58 25.42 -3.49
N LEU A 20 -0.09 25.07 -2.38
CA LEU A 20 -0.01 25.82 -1.14
C LEU A 20 1.39 25.76 -0.52
N GLY A 21 2.04 24.59 -0.55
CA GLY A 21 3.42 24.42 -0.08
C GLY A 21 4.46 25.16 -0.92
N ALA A 22 4.21 25.35 -2.21
CA ALA A 22 5.06 26.17 -3.08
C ALA A 22 4.95 27.68 -2.79
N ALA A 23 3.79 28.13 -2.31
CA ALA A 23 3.56 29.52 -1.91
C ALA A 23 4.11 29.87 -0.51
N GLY A 24 4.49 28.87 0.30
CA GLY A 24 5.06 29.04 1.63
C GLY A 24 4.77 27.86 2.56
N PRO A 25 5.27 27.88 3.81
CA PRO A 25 4.99 26.85 4.79
C PRO A 25 3.48 26.72 5.04
N LEU A 26 2.97 25.49 4.98
CA LEU A 26 1.57 25.22 5.31
C LEU A 26 1.31 25.55 6.79
N SER A 27 0.23 26.29 7.05
CA SER A 27 -0.23 26.54 8.42
C SER A 27 -1.07 25.38 8.95
N ARG A 28 -1.18 25.30 10.28
CA ARG A 28 -2.04 24.30 10.95
C ARG A 28 -3.52 24.47 10.57
N GLU A 29 -3.99 25.71 10.44
CA GLU A 29 -5.37 26.03 10.04
C GLU A 29 -5.69 25.54 8.63
N GLN A 30 -4.76 25.76 7.68
CA GLN A 30 -4.90 25.25 6.31
C GLN A 30 -4.97 23.72 6.30
N VAL A 31 -4.16 23.06 7.13
CA VAL A 31 -4.18 21.60 7.25
C VAL A 31 -5.46 21.08 7.88
N ALA A 32 -6.00 21.76 8.89
CA ALA A 32 -7.28 21.41 9.51
C ALA A 32 -8.44 21.53 8.50
N LEU A 33 -8.51 22.62 7.73
CA LEU A 33 -9.54 22.80 6.69
C LEU A 33 -9.50 21.70 5.62
N VAL A 34 -8.29 21.33 5.17
CA VAL A 34 -8.11 20.24 4.20
C VAL A 34 -8.48 18.89 4.82
N ALA A 35 -8.15 18.66 6.08
CA ALA A 35 -8.47 17.43 6.81
C ALA A 35 -9.99 17.24 6.90
N GLU A 36 -10.73 18.28 7.29
CA GLU A 36 -12.19 18.25 7.34
C GLU A 36 -12.81 18.05 5.95
N GLY A 37 -12.41 18.85 4.95
CA GLY A 37 -12.95 18.75 3.60
C GLY A 37 -12.69 17.40 2.92
N ALA A 38 -11.59 16.73 3.27
CA ALA A 38 -11.25 15.40 2.76
C ALA A 38 -11.73 14.25 3.66
N GLY A 39 -12.27 14.53 4.85
CA GLY A 39 -12.68 13.53 5.84
C GLY A 39 -11.53 12.65 6.35
N VAL A 40 -10.34 13.21 6.56
CA VAL A 40 -9.15 12.53 7.05
C VAL A 40 -8.56 13.25 8.26
N SER A 41 -7.60 12.63 8.97
CA SER A 41 -6.90 13.30 10.07
C SER A 41 -5.85 14.31 9.58
N GLU A 42 -5.58 15.35 10.38
CA GLU A 42 -4.49 16.31 10.13
C GLU A 42 -3.13 15.61 9.90
N ARG A 43 -2.85 14.54 10.66
CA ARG A 43 -1.64 13.71 10.49
C ARG A 43 -1.53 13.13 9.07
N THR A 44 -2.65 12.76 8.46
CA THR A 44 -2.70 12.25 7.08
C THR A 44 -2.37 13.36 6.09
N VAL A 45 -2.92 14.55 6.29
CA VAL A 45 -2.66 15.73 5.46
C VAL A 45 -1.18 16.16 5.56
N TRP A 46 -0.59 16.18 6.76
CA TRP A 46 0.84 16.46 6.92
C TRP A 46 1.72 15.45 6.20
N ARG A 47 1.38 14.17 6.27
CA ARG A 47 2.07 13.12 5.50
C ARG A 47 1.93 13.36 3.99
N TRP A 48 0.76 13.75 3.51
CA TRP A 48 0.53 14.10 2.11
C TRP A 48 1.33 15.33 1.67
N ALA A 49 1.41 16.37 2.49
CA ALA A 49 2.23 17.53 2.23
C ALA A 49 3.73 17.18 2.17
N ALA A 50 4.20 16.28 3.04
CA ALA A 50 5.57 15.79 2.99
C ALA A 50 5.86 15.00 1.69
N LEU A 51 4.92 14.14 1.25
CA LEU A 51 5.02 13.43 -0.03
C LEU A 51 5.05 14.41 -1.21
N ALA A 52 4.16 15.41 -1.22
CA ALA A 52 4.08 16.40 -2.29
C ALA A 52 5.35 17.29 -2.37
N ALA A 53 5.97 17.56 -1.23
CA ALA A 53 7.23 18.32 -1.15
C ALA A 53 8.49 17.47 -1.38
N GLY A 54 8.37 16.18 -1.72
CA GLY A 54 9.51 15.26 -1.85
C GLY A 54 10.27 14.99 -0.54
N ARG A 55 9.68 15.34 0.61
CA ARG A 55 10.27 15.14 1.95
C ARG A 55 9.91 13.78 2.58
N ALA A 56 9.08 13.01 1.89
CA ALA A 56 8.72 11.65 2.26
C ALA A 56 8.53 10.81 1.00
N GLU A 57 8.82 9.52 1.10
CA GLU A 57 8.55 8.56 0.04
C GLU A 57 7.20 7.86 0.24
N PRO A 58 6.47 7.56 -0.85
CA PRO A 58 5.31 6.68 -0.77
C PRO A 58 5.72 5.35 -0.15
N ALA A 59 4.98 4.90 0.86
CA ALA A 59 5.18 3.57 1.41
C ALA A 59 4.74 2.54 0.36
N VAL A 60 5.70 2.02 -0.43
CA VAL A 60 5.47 0.92 -1.36
C VAL A 60 5.42 -0.36 -0.54
N ARG A 61 4.24 -0.97 -0.44
CA ARG A 61 4.14 -2.33 0.08
C ARG A 61 4.64 -3.28 -1.02
N PRO A 62 5.69 -4.09 -0.79
CA PRO A 62 6.16 -5.03 -1.79
C PRO A 62 5.01 -5.99 -2.13
N ARG A 63 4.75 -6.14 -3.43
CA ARG A 63 3.82 -7.17 -3.90
C ARG A 63 4.56 -8.50 -3.91
N LEU A 64 3.88 -9.55 -3.48
CA LEU A 64 4.42 -10.90 -3.64
C LEU A 64 4.60 -11.16 -5.13
N THR A 65 5.82 -11.50 -5.52
CA THR A 65 6.16 -11.87 -6.90
C THR A 65 6.24 -13.39 -6.97
N LEU A 66 5.65 -13.98 -8.02
CA LEU A 66 5.82 -15.40 -8.31
C LEU A 66 7.23 -15.64 -8.87
N ASP A 67 8.18 -15.93 -8.01
CA ASP A 67 9.51 -16.39 -8.40
C ASP A 67 9.48 -17.84 -8.93
N ALA A 68 10.63 -18.34 -9.40
CA ALA A 68 10.74 -19.69 -9.97
C ALA A 68 10.39 -20.77 -8.94
N ALA A 69 10.89 -20.65 -7.70
CA ALA A 69 10.64 -21.61 -6.64
C ALA A 69 9.14 -21.70 -6.27
N LEU A 70 8.45 -20.56 -6.21
CA LEU A 70 7.02 -20.53 -5.93
C LEU A 70 6.19 -21.08 -7.11
N ARG A 71 6.64 -20.88 -8.35
CA ARG A 71 6.01 -21.49 -9.54
C ARG A 71 6.18 -23.00 -9.57
N GLU A 72 7.36 -23.52 -9.24
CA GLU A 72 7.60 -24.96 -9.16
C GLU A 72 6.70 -25.63 -8.11
N ARG A 73 6.57 -25.01 -6.93
CA ARG A 73 5.69 -25.52 -5.87
C ARG A 73 4.22 -25.45 -6.27
N LEU A 74 3.80 -24.36 -6.93
CA LEU A 74 2.46 -24.30 -7.51
C LEU A 74 2.24 -25.41 -8.54
N ALA A 75 3.22 -25.69 -9.41
CA ALA A 75 3.13 -26.77 -10.39
C ALA A 75 3.02 -28.15 -9.73
N PHE A 76 3.83 -28.41 -8.69
CA PHE A 76 3.77 -29.64 -7.89
C PHE A 76 2.37 -29.88 -7.32
N TRP A 77 1.75 -28.83 -6.76
CA TRP A 77 0.39 -28.86 -6.23
C TRP A 77 -0.71 -28.60 -7.29
N ARG A 78 -0.39 -28.64 -8.58
CA ARG A 78 -1.34 -28.43 -9.70
C ARG A 78 -2.14 -27.12 -9.59
N GLY A 79 -1.51 -26.07 -9.10
CA GLY A 79 -2.11 -24.75 -8.87
C GLY A 79 -2.89 -24.61 -7.57
N ASN A 80 -2.86 -25.59 -6.66
CA ASN A 80 -3.56 -25.50 -5.38
C ASN A 80 -2.83 -24.54 -4.40
N VAL A 81 -3.23 -23.28 -4.43
CA VAL A 81 -2.69 -22.21 -3.58
C VAL A 81 -2.80 -22.53 -2.08
N THR A 82 -3.86 -23.21 -1.64
CA THR A 82 -4.03 -23.56 -0.22
C THR A 82 -3.00 -24.61 0.21
N ALA A 83 -2.71 -25.60 -0.65
CA ALA A 83 -1.69 -26.60 -0.36
C ALA A 83 -0.29 -25.99 -0.30
N VAL A 84 0.06 -25.12 -1.26
CA VAL A 84 1.31 -24.34 -1.26
C VAL A 84 1.44 -23.48 -0.01
N HIS A 85 0.36 -22.82 0.43
CA HIS A 85 0.36 -22.02 1.66
C HIS A 85 0.65 -22.88 2.90
N ARG A 86 0.05 -24.08 3.00
CA ARG A 86 0.33 -25.00 4.12
C ARG A 86 1.79 -25.40 4.14
N GLU A 87 2.32 -25.82 2.99
CA GLU A 87 3.73 -26.18 2.85
C GLU A 87 4.67 -25.02 3.20
N LEU A 88 4.32 -23.78 2.83
CA LEU A 88 5.05 -22.56 3.21
C LEU A 88 5.03 -22.31 4.72
N VAL A 89 3.87 -22.49 5.36
CA VAL A 89 3.71 -22.33 6.81
C VAL A 89 4.54 -23.36 7.55
N ASP A 90 4.51 -24.62 7.10
CA ASP A 90 5.30 -25.69 7.70
C ASP A 90 6.80 -25.42 7.55
N ALA A 91 7.25 -24.96 6.38
CA ALA A 91 8.64 -24.55 6.16
C ALA A 91 9.06 -23.37 7.04
N ALA A 92 8.18 -22.37 7.24
CA ALA A 92 8.43 -21.25 8.13
C ALA A 92 8.53 -21.70 9.60
N ALA A 93 7.67 -22.64 10.03
CA ALA A 93 7.73 -23.23 11.36
C ALA A 93 9.03 -24.03 11.60
N ALA A 94 9.61 -24.60 10.54
CA ALA A 94 10.89 -25.29 10.56
C ALA A 94 12.12 -24.34 10.51
N GLY A 95 11.93 -23.03 10.68
CA GLY A 95 12.99 -22.02 10.67
C GLY A 95 13.28 -21.40 9.30
N GLY A 96 12.44 -21.68 8.30
CA GLY A 96 12.46 -21.04 7.00
C GLY A 96 11.93 -19.59 7.03
N PRO A 97 11.93 -18.90 5.87
CA PRO A 97 11.40 -17.55 5.76
C PRO A 97 9.89 -17.51 6.06
N PRO A 98 9.36 -16.37 6.53
CA PRO A 98 7.95 -16.25 6.87
C PRO A 98 7.04 -16.50 5.67
N ALA A 99 6.04 -17.35 5.86
CA ALA A 99 5.07 -17.68 4.83
C ALA A 99 4.24 -16.44 4.43
N PRO A 100 4.15 -16.12 3.13
CA PRO A 100 3.17 -15.15 2.64
C PRO A 100 1.75 -15.62 2.96
N GLY A 101 0.87 -14.70 3.37
CA GLY A 101 -0.53 -15.04 3.62
C GLY A 101 -1.26 -15.55 2.36
N VAL A 102 -2.24 -16.44 2.55
CA VAL A 102 -2.98 -17.09 1.45
C VAL A 102 -3.61 -16.11 0.46
N THR A 103 -4.11 -14.96 0.91
CA THR A 103 -4.69 -13.93 0.03
C THR A 103 -3.63 -13.27 -0.84
N SER A 104 -2.41 -13.09 -0.33
CA SER A 104 -1.27 -12.57 -1.10
C SER A 104 -0.87 -13.56 -2.19
N LEU A 105 -0.84 -14.86 -1.88
CA LEU A 105 -0.60 -15.92 -2.86
C LEU A 105 -1.66 -15.94 -3.95
N ARG A 106 -2.95 -15.92 -3.59
CA ARG A 106 -4.05 -15.88 -4.57
C ARG A 106 -3.98 -14.66 -5.49
N ARG A 107 -3.56 -13.51 -4.97
CA ARG A 107 -3.38 -12.28 -5.77
C ARG A 107 -2.18 -12.36 -6.70
N ALA A 108 -1.11 -13.06 -6.31
CA ALA A 108 0.07 -13.22 -7.15
C ALA A 108 -0.16 -14.18 -8.32
N VAL A 109 -1.12 -15.11 -8.20
CA VAL A 109 -1.49 -16.10 -9.23
C VAL A 109 -2.50 -15.54 -10.26
N ARG A 110 -3.16 -14.42 -9.96
CA ARG A 110 -4.13 -13.78 -10.86
C ARG A 110 -3.45 -12.87 -11.86
#